data_AF-A0A961ENW9-F1
#
_entry.id   AF-A0A961ENW9-F1
#
_cell.length_a   1.000
_cell.length_b   1.000
_cell.length_c   1.000
_cell.angle_alpha   90.00
_cell.angle_beta   90.00
_cell.angle_gamma   90.00
#
_symmetry.space_group_name_H-M   'P 1'
#
loop_
_entity.id
_entity.type
_entity.pdbx_description
1 polymer ?
#
loop_
_entity_poly.entity_id
_entity_poly.type
_entity_poly.pdbx_seq_one_letter_code
_entity_poly.pdbx_strand_id
1 'polypeptide(L)'
;MAQLPSPGAAAIGVGSATFALGAGHLVAAAVAPPASPAVAVASTLVDRAPRAVKEWAISTLGTADKPALVAGVVLVVLALGALAGVLQPRRRLGTWLFVALGVLSAAAALTRPDAGPVSALPTLAAVAAGSLTLRTILPSRSRFDPVEMSIRGRRDVNPPAQPPSDPVRRTLLTAGALTAAGGGLAYLGMRLGAGTAGSATPFALPAPARPLPPLPAGLEATVPGLSALRTPVADFYRVDTALLLPRIDAADWRLRIDGDVDRHIELTFDDLLAMPMVEADITLNCVSNPVGGEYIGSTRWLGVLTRDVLARAGVRATADQILSTSQDGMTISTPVAALTDERGALLAVAMDGKPLTREHGYPVRMVTPGLYGYVGATKWLTRLTATTYAAEKAYWSTRGWAEQAEVKTAARIDVPRRGETVPEG
;
A
#
# COMPACT_ATOMS: atom_id res chain seq x y z
N MET A 1 3.97 12.70 45.44
CA MET A 1 3.28 11.61 44.71
C MET A 1 4.20 10.41 44.64
N ALA A 2 3.73 9.24 45.09
CA ALA A 2 4.48 7.99 45.08
C ALA A 2 4.98 7.65 43.66
N GLN A 3 6.16 7.03 43.57
CA GLN A 3 6.73 6.56 42.31
C GLN A 3 5.73 5.62 41.63
N LEU A 4 5.29 5.94 40.40
CA LEU A 4 4.63 4.93 39.59
C LEU A 4 5.66 3.81 39.33
N PRO A 5 5.36 2.55 39.66
CA PRO A 5 6.23 1.44 39.33
C PRO A 5 6.43 1.39 37.81
N SER A 6 7.61 0.97 37.35
CA SER A 6 7.95 0.83 35.93
C SER A 6 6.85 0.21 35.06
N PRO A 7 6.10 -0.82 35.48
CA PRO A 7 4.97 -1.36 34.70
C PRO A 7 3.81 -0.37 34.48
N GLY A 8 3.49 0.49 35.45
CA GLY A 8 2.42 1.48 35.30
C GLY A 8 2.77 2.58 34.30
N ALA A 9 4.02 3.06 34.35
CA ALA A 9 4.54 4.02 33.37
C ALA A 9 4.60 3.42 31.95
N ALA A 10 5.01 2.15 31.84
CA ALA A 10 5.00 1.42 30.57
C ALA A 10 3.57 1.30 30.00
N ALA A 11 2.58 0.93 30.82
CA ALA A 11 1.19 0.81 30.39
C ALA A 11 0.62 2.14 29.86
N ILE A 12 0.90 3.26 30.56
CA ILE A 12 0.53 4.59 30.07
C ILE A 12 1.23 4.90 28.73
N GLY A 13 2.52 4.55 28.60
CA GLY A 13 3.26 4.70 27.36
C GLY A 13 2.66 3.94 26.18
N VAL A 14 2.24 2.69 26.39
CA VAL A 14 1.50 1.89 25.40
C VAL A 14 0.18 2.57 25.05
N GLY A 15 -0.62 2.97 26.04
CA GLY A 15 -1.89 3.67 25.81
C GLY A 15 -1.71 4.97 25.00
N SER A 16 -0.70 5.77 25.33
CA SER A 16 -0.33 6.98 24.59
C SER A 16 0.08 6.69 23.15
N ALA A 17 0.83 5.60 22.91
CA ALA A 17 1.21 5.19 21.55
C ALA A 17 0.01 4.72 20.74
N THR A 18 -0.90 3.92 21.33
CA THR A 18 -2.14 3.51 20.67
C THR A 18 -3.01 4.71 20.34
N PHE A 19 -3.16 5.66 21.27
CA PHE A 19 -3.92 6.89 21.04
C PHE A 19 -3.30 7.75 19.93
N ALA A 20 -1.98 7.91 19.93
CA ALA A 20 -1.24 8.62 18.88
C ALA A 20 -1.46 7.99 17.50
N LEU A 21 -1.33 6.65 17.38
CA LEU A 21 -1.58 5.93 16.13
C LEU A 21 -3.02 6.11 15.65
N GLY A 22 -4.00 6.01 16.55
CA GLY A 22 -5.41 6.22 16.23
C GLY A 22 -5.72 7.62 15.73
N ALA A 23 -5.19 8.65 16.42
CA ALA A 23 -5.34 10.04 16.01
C ALA A 23 -4.69 10.31 14.64
N GLY A 24 -3.47 9.82 14.43
CA GLY A 24 -2.79 9.95 13.15
C GLY A 24 -3.53 9.23 12.02
N HIS A 25 -4.05 8.03 12.27
CA HIS A 25 -4.81 7.28 11.27
C HIS A 25 -6.13 7.97 10.90
N LEU A 26 -6.83 8.54 11.88
CA LEU A 26 -8.05 9.31 11.63
C LEU A 26 -7.78 10.53 10.74
N VAL A 27 -6.71 11.29 11.04
CA VAL A 27 -6.32 12.43 10.21
C VAL A 27 -5.90 11.97 8.81
N ALA A 28 -5.12 10.88 8.70
CA ALA A 28 -4.75 10.31 7.41
C ALA A 28 -5.97 9.94 6.57
N ALA A 29 -6.98 9.31 7.15
CA ALA A 29 -8.20 8.94 6.44
C ALA A 29 -8.93 10.15 5.82
N ALA A 30 -8.79 11.33 6.41
CA ALA A 30 -9.42 12.57 5.93
C ALA A 30 -8.59 13.29 4.86
N VAL A 31 -7.25 13.30 4.96
CA VAL A 31 -6.41 14.17 4.11
C VAL A 31 -5.45 13.43 3.19
N ALA A 32 -4.93 12.28 3.61
CA ALA A 32 -3.92 11.52 2.87
C ALA A 32 -3.84 10.09 3.44
N PRO A 33 -4.73 9.16 3.03
CA PRO A 33 -4.76 7.81 3.60
C PRO A 33 -3.41 7.07 3.57
N PRO A 34 -2.60 7.19 2.50
CA PRO A 34 -1.28 6.55 2.46
C PRO A 34 -0.25 7.14 3.43
N ALA A 35 -0.47 8.35 3.92
CA ALA A 35 0.39 9.02 4.90
C ALA A 35 0.08 8.62 6.37
N SER A 36 -0.80 7.63 6.58
CA SER A 36 -1.01 7.02 7.90
C SER A 36 0.33 6.57 8.51
N PRO A 37 0.69 6.99 9.76
CA PRO A 37 2.04 6.80 10.29
C PRO A 37 2.59 5.37 10.20
N ALA A 38 1.80 4.38 10.62
CA ALA A 38 2.21 2.98 10.56
C ALA A 38 2.36 2.46 9.12
N VAL A 39 1.52 2.93 8.21
CA VAL A 39 1.55 2.52 6.80
C VAL A 39 2.74 3.16 6.08
N ALA A 40 2.99 4.46 6.29
CA ALA A 40 4.12 5.15 5.69
C ALA A 40 5.45 4.50 6.08
N VAL A 41 5.63 4.17 7.37
CA VAL A 41 6.81 3.44 7.86
C VAL A 41 6.86 2.03 7.27
N ALA A 42 5.76 1.29 7.27
CA ALA A 42 5.72 -0.06 6.71
C ALA A 42 6.04 -0.09 5.21
N SER A 43 5.46 0.81 4.40
CA SER A 43 5.76 0.96 2.97
C SER A 43 7.24 1.25 2.75
N THR A 44 7.80 2.14 3.55
CA THR A 44 9.23 2.47 3.49
C THR A 44 10.12 1.25 3.78
N LEU A 45 9.71 0.39 4.72
CA LEU A 45 10.39 -0.87 5.00
C LEU A 45 10.25 -1.85 3.83
N VAL A 46 9.07 -1.97 3.20
CA VAL A 46 8.89 -2.78 1.98
C VAL A 46 9.86 -2.30 0.90
N ASP A 47 9.97 -1.00 0.68
CA ASP A 47 10.81 -0.47 -0.39
C ASP A 47 12.29 -0.67 -0.11
N ARG A 48 12.74 -0.60 1.14
CA ARG A 48 14.16 -0.78 1.49
C ARG A 48 14.55 -2.20 1.86
N ALA A 49 13.60 -3.12 2.02
CA ALA A 49 13.88 -4.49 2.44
C ALA A 49 14.76 -5.24 1.41
N PRO A 50 15.83 -5.93 1.86
CA PRO A 50 16.62 -6.82 1.02
C PRO A 50 15.77 -7.95 0.43
N ARG A 51 16.18 -8.45 -0.74
CA ARG A 51 15.48 -9.50 -1.48
C ARG A 51 15.22 -10.76 -0.64
N ALA A 52 16.24 -11.25 0.07
CA ALA A 52 16.13 -12.47 0.89
C ALA A 52 15.04 -12.37 1.97
N VAL A 53 14.85 -11.20 2.57
CA VAL A 53 13.82 -10.97 3.59
C VAL A 53 12.42 -11.04 2.96
N LYS A 54 12.24 -10.46 1.77
CA LYS A 54 10.96 -10.51 1.04
C LYS A 54 10.61 -11.92 0.61
N GLU A 55 11.57 -12.65 0.03
CA GLU A 55 11.36 -14.03 -0.41
C GLU A 55 11.02 -14.95 0.77
N TRP A 56 11.70 -14.79 1.90
CA TRP A 56 11.37 -15.51 3.14
C TRP A 56 9.97 -15.16 3.64
N ALA A 57 9.61 -13.88 3.67
CA ALA A 57 8.29 -13.44 4.13
C ALA A 57 7.17 -13.99 3.22
N ILE A 58 7.33 -13.89 1.89
CA ILE A 58 6.34 -14.36 0.92
C ILE A 58 6.21 -15.89 0.97
N SER A 59 7.33 -16.62 1.05
CA SER A 59 7.31 -18.10 1.11
C SER A 59 6.72 -18.64 2.41
N THR A 60 6.88 -17.92 3.53
CA THR A 60 6.40 -18.36 4.85
C THR A 60 4.96 -17.90 5.13
N LEU A 61 4.62 -16.66 4.75
CA LEU A 61 3.35 -16.02 5.12
C LEU A 61 2.34 -15.94 3.96
N GLY A 62 2.75 -16.24 2.73
CA GLY A 62 1.89 -16.14 1.55
C GLY A 62 1.31 -14.73 1.40
N THR A 63 -0.02 -14.64 1.23
CA THR A 63 -0.75 -13.37 1.07
C THR A 63 -0.90 -12.58 2.37
N ALA A 64 -0.53 -13.16 3.52
CA ALA A 64 -0.59 -12.51 4.83
C ALA A 64 0.69 -11.72 5.17
N ASP A 65 1.68 -11.65 4.28
CA ASP A 65 2.93 -10.92 4.46
C ASP A 65 2.70 -9.42 4.76
N LYS A 66 1.80 -8.76 4.02
CA LYS A 66 1.46 -7.35 4.19
C LYS A 66 0.79 -7.05 5.54
N PRO A 67 -0.32 -7.72 5.93
CA PRO A 67 -0.91 -7.46 7.25
C PRO A 67 0.05 -7.83 8.39
N ALA A 68 0.88 -8.88 8.24
CA ALA A 68 1.90 -9.22 9.23
C ALA A 68 2.96 -8.12 9.39
N LEU A 69 3.41 -7.49 8.30
CA LEU A 69 4.34 -6.37 8.35
C LEU A 69 3.75 -5.17 9.10
N VAL A 70 2.50 -4.79 8.78
CA VAL A 70 1.83 -3.68 9.45
C VAL A 70 1.65 -3.98 10.94
N ALA A 71 1.24 -5.20 11.29
CA ALA A 71 1.15 -5.64 12.69
C ALA A 71 2.50 -5.57 13.40
N GLY A 72 3.58 -6.02 12.75
CA GLY A 72 4.94 -5.93 13.27
C GLY A 72 5.38 -4.49 13.56
N VAL A 73 5.13 -3.56 12.64
CA VAL A 73 5.41 -2.13 12.84
C VAL A 73 4.61 -1.58 14.02
N VAL A 74 3.32 -1.91 14.13
CA VAL A 74 2.49 -1.49 15.27
C VAL A 74 3.06 -2.04 16.58
N LEU A 75 3.42 -3.31 16.65
CA LEU A 75 4.02 -3.91 17.85
C LEU A 75 5.32 -3.22 18.28
N VAL A 76 6.19 -2.89 17.32
CA VAL A 76 7.42 -2.13 17.60
C VAL A 76 7.10 -0.74 18.13
N VAL A 77 6.11 -0.05 17.55
CA VAL A 77 5.67 1.27 18.04
C VAL A 77 5.09 1.18 19.46
N LEU A 78 4.33 0.14 19.78
CA LEU A 78 3.80 -0.08 21.13
C LEU A 78 4.93 -0.36 22.14
N ALA A 79 5.93 -1.15 21.76
CA ALA A 79 7.10 -1.42 22.60
C ALA A 79 7.93 -0.15 22.85
N LEU A 80 8.14 0.67 21.82
CA LEU A 80 8.78 1.98 21.96
C LEU A 80 7.93 2.97 22.76
N GLY A 81 6.60 2.86 22.67
CA GLY A 81 5.65 3.58 23.52
C GLY A 81 5.80 3.21 24.99
N ALA A 82 5.90 1.92 25.31
CA ALA A 82 6.19 1.44 26.66
C ALA A 82 7.51 2.02 27.19
N LEU A 83 8.56 1.98 26.38
CA LEU A 83 9.85 2.59 26.70
C LEU A 83 9.73 4.11 26.93
N ALA A 84 8.99 4.82 26.09
CA ALA A 84 8.74 6.25 26.23
C ALA A 84 8.05 6.56 27.58
N GLY A 85 7.05 5.77 27.96
CA GLY A 85 6.39 5.88 29.26
C GLY A 85 7.36 5.72 30.44
N VAL A 86 8.24 4.71 30.39
CA VAL A 86 9.27 4.47 31.42
C VAL A 86 10.31 5.60 31.49
N LEU A 87 10.67 6.20 30.35
CA LEU A 87 11.68 7.27 30.26
C LEU A 87 11.11 8.66 30.57
N GLN A 88 9.81 8.87 30.44
CA GLN A 88 9.14 10.17 30.61
C GLN A 88 9.44 10.85 31.96
N PRO A 89 9.40 10.17 33.12
CA PRO A 89 9.65 10.82 34.41
C PRO A 89 11.11 11.27 34.61
N ARG A 90 12.07 10.71 33.86
CA ARG A 90 13.51 10.91 34.10
C ARG A 90 14.06 12.23 33.58
N ARG A 91 13.41 12.85 32.57
CA ARG A 91 13.75 14.18 31.97
C ARG A 91 12.83 14.54 30.78
N ARG A 92 11.58 14.06 30.77
CA ARG A 92 10.69 14.09 29.58
C ARG A 92 11.29 13.40 28.35
N LEU A 93 12.21 12.46 28.54
CA LEU A 93 12.86 11.72 27.46
C LEU A 93 11.85 10.92 26.63
N GLY A 94 10.75 10.46 27.25
CA GLY A 94 9.65 9.82 26.53
C GLY A 94 9.01 10.71 25.46
N THR A 95 8.81 12.00 25.76
CA THR A 95 8.29 12.96 24.77
C THR A 95 9.28 13.13 23.62
N TRP A 96 10.57 13.26 23.91
CA TRP A 96 11.60 13.38 22.87
C TRP A 96 11.69 12.13 22.00
N LEU A 97 11.49 10.94 22.57
CA LEU A 97 11.38 9.69 21.81
C LEU A 97 10.18 9.73 20.85
N PHE A 98 9.00 10.15 21.30
CA PHE A 98 7.83 10.32 20.42
C PHE A 98 8.07 11.33 19.30
N VAL A 99 8.71 12.46 19.60
CA VAL A 99 9.07 13.46 18.59
C VAL A 99 10.05 12.87 17.58
N ALA A 100 11.08 12.15 18.02
CA ALA A 100 12.05 11.52 17.13
C ALA A 100 11.39 10.47 16.21
N LEU A 101 10.55 9.59 16.76
CA LEU A 101 9.76 8.63 15.96
C LEU A 101 8.81 9.34 15.00
N GLY A 102 8.22 10.45 15.44
CA GLY A 102 7.42 11.35 14.62
C GLY A 102 8.20 11.93 13.45
N VAL A 103 9.41 12.42 13.67
CA VAL A 103 10.26 12.96 12.60
C VAL A 103 10.58 11.86 11.57
N LEU A 104 10.91 10.65 12.04
CA LEU A 104 11.17 9.51 11.13
C LEU A 104 9.92 9.13 10.32
N SER A 105 8.75 9.06 10.97
CA SER A 105 7.46 8.79 10.30
C SER A 105 7.08 9.89 9.31
N ALA A 106 7.32 11.16 9.65
CA ALA A 106 7.04 12.29 8.79
C ALA A 106 7.98 12.30 7.58
N ALA A 107 9.27 11.99 7.78
CA ALA A 107 10.23 11.82 6.70
C ALA A 107 9.83 10.67 5.77
N ALA A 108 9.39 9.53 6.33
CA ALA A 108 8.85 8.40 5.56
C ALA A 108 7.61 8.80 4.73
N ALA A 109 6.69 9.58 5.30
CA ALA A 109 5.50 10.07 4.60
C ALA A 109 5.82 11.10 3.51
N LEU A 110 6.76 12.02 3.78
CA LEU A 110 7.13 13.10 2.86
C LEU A 110 8.06 12.66 1.73
N THR A 111 8.74 11.53 1.89
CA THR A 111 9.58 10.95 0.82
C THR A 111 8.79 10.03 -0.10
N ARG A 112 7.48 9.88 0.12
CA ARG A 112 6.64 9.05 -0.75
C ARG A 112 6.43 9.73 -2.12
N PRO A 113 6.36 8.95 -3.21
CA PRO A 113 6.10 9.47 -4.55
C PRO A 113 4.79 10.25 -4.71
N ASP A 114 3.78 9.92 -3.91
CA ASP A 114 2.47 10.58 -3.89
C ASP A 114 2.34 11.63 -2.76
N ALA A 115 3.45 12.03 -2.13
CA ALA A 115 3.43 12.97 -1.03
C ALA A 115 3.03 14.38 -1.50
N GLY A 116 1.92 14.91 -0.95
CA GLY A 116 1.55 16.32 -1.04
C GLY A 116 1.91 17.12 0.23
N PRO A 117 1.64 18.44 0.25
CA PRO A 117 1.90 19.33 1.41
C PRO A 117 1.24 18.86 2.71
N VAL A 118 0.12 18.15 2.61
CA VAL A 118 -0.67 17.65 3.75
C VAL A 118 -0.15 16.33 4.34
N SER A 119 0.84 15.68 3.71
CA SER A 119 1.31 14.33 4.08
C SER A 119 1.98 14.27 5.46
N ALA A 120 2.41 15.41 6.00
CA ALA A 120 2.94 15.48 7.36
C ALA A 120 1.85 15.55 8.44
N LEU A 121 0.64 16.02 8.11
CA LEU A 121 -0.43 16.28 9.08
C LEU A 121 -0.80 15.05 9.93
N PRO A 122 -0.94 13.82 9.37
CA PRO A 122 -1.23 12.64 10.18
C PRO A 122 -0.16 12.37 11.24
N THR A 123 1.11 12.51 10.88
CA THR A 123 2.22 12.29 11.80
C THR A 123 2.30 13.39 12.85
N LEU A 124 2.08 14.65 12.48
CA LEU A 124 2.02 15.77 13.42
C LEU A 124 0.90 15.59 14.45
N ALA A 125 -0.29 15.15 14.01
CA ALA A 125 -1.41 14.85 14.89
C ALA A 125 -1.08 13.71 15.86
N ALA A 126 -0.44 12.64 15.38
CA ALA A 126 0.00 11.52 16.21
C ALA A 126 1.02 11.97 17.27
N VAL A 127 2.04 12.74 16.88
CA VAL A 127 3.08 13.25 17.80
C VAL A 127 2.47 14.17 18.85
N ALA A 128 1.57 15.07 18.44
CA ALA A 128 0.88 15.98 19.35
C ALA A 128 0.04 15.21 20.38
N ALA A 129 -0.75 14.24 19.93
CA ALA A 129 -1.59 13.39 20.78
C ALA A 129 -0.76 12.55 21.77
N GLY A 130 0.28 11.87 21.29
CA GLY A 130 1.16 11.06 22.13
C GLY A 130 1.96 11.89 23.14
N SER A 131 2.50 13.02 22.71
CA SER A 131 3.27 13.93 23.57
C SER A 131 2.39 14.59 24.63
N LEU A 132 1.16 15.00 24.26
CA LEU A 132 0.22 15.62 25.20
C LEU A 132 -0.18 14.62 26.28
N THR A 133 -0.62 13.42 25.91
CA THR A 133 -1.05 12.37 26.86
C THR A 133 0.08 11.95 27.80
N LEU A 134 1.31 11.77 27.30
CA LEU A 134 2.46 11.49 28.16
C LEU A 134 2.77 12.65 29.13
N ARG A 135 2.68 13.90 28.70
CA ARG A 135 3.01 15.06 29.55
C ARG A 135 1.96 15.33 30.62
N THR A 136 0.69 15.11 30.31
CA THR A 136 -0.42 15.34 31.25
C THR A 136 -0.53 14.23 32.29
N ILE A 137 -0.30 12.97 31.90
CA ILE A 137 -0.48 11.81 32.78
C ILE A 137 0.81 11.46 33.54
N LEU A 138 1.98 11.60 32.91
CA LEU A 138 3.30 11.33 33.51
C LEU A 138 4.11 12.63 33.64
N PRO A 139 3.86 13.45 34.68
CA PRO A 139 4.60 14.69 34.88
C PRO A 139 6.10 14.44 35.11
N SER A 140 6.92 15.35 34.59
CA SER A 140 8.37 15.34 34.80
C SER A 140 8.70 15.53 36.28
N ARG A 141 9.71 14.81 36.79
CA ARG A 141 10.20 14.92 38.18
C ARG A 141 10.84 16.28 38.54
N SER A 142 10.85 17.24 37.62
CA SER A 142 11.61 18.49 37.72
C SER A 142 10.95 19.62 38.51
N ARG A 143 10.05 19.34 39.46
CA ARG A 143 9.63 20.30 40.49
C ARG A 143 9.54 19.59 41.85
N PHE A 144 10.69 19.43 42.48
CA PHE A 144 10.72 19.52 43.94
C PHE A 144 10.73 21.01 44.26
N ASP A 145 9.58 21.57 44.65
CA ASP A 145 9.55 22.83 45.39
C ASP A 145 9.64 22.48 46.88
N PRO A 146 10.76 22.74 47.57
CA PRO A 146 10.89 22.46 49.00
C PRO A 146 9.95 23.33 49.87
N VAL A 147 9.34 24.36 49.29
CA VAL A 147 8.64 25.42 50.00
C VAL A 147 7.22 25.02 50.44
N GLU A 148 6.57 24.07 49.76
CA GLU A 148 5.16 23.72 50.04
C GLU A 148 5.00 22.71 51.20
N MET A 149 6.09 22.06 51.62
CA MET A 149 6.10 21.14 52.76
C MET A 149 6.10 21.87 54.12
N SER A 150 6.49 23.15 54.13
CA SER A 150 6.48 24.00 55.33
C SER A 150 5.06 24.45 55.74
N ILE A 151 4.15 24.63 54.77
CA ILE A 151 2.82 25.23 55.03
C ILE A 151 1.76 24.17 55.40
N ARG A 152 1.95 22.89 55.03
CA ARG A 152 0.98 21.82 55.32
C ARG A 152 1.08 21.19 56.72
N GLY A 153 2.09 21.54 57.51
CA GLY A 153 2.26 21.01 58.87
C GLY A 153 1.33 21.59 59.94
N ARG A 154 0.30 22.39 59.59
CA ARG A 154 -0.52 23.09 60.59
C ARG A 154 -2.00 23.28 60.25
N ARG A 155 -2.68 22.30 59.63
CA ARG A 155 -4.15 22.21 59.68
C ARG A 155 -4.60 20.75 59.61
N ASP A 156 -4.68 20.12 60.79
CA ASP A 156 -5.47 18.90 60.98
C ASP A 156 -6.96 19.27 60.97
N VAL A 157 -7.62 18.97 59.85
CA VAL A 157 -9.08 18.79 59.79
C VAL A 157 -9.31 17.51 59.01
N ASN A 158 -9.76 16.47 59.70
CA ASN A 158 -10.04 15.14 59.18
C ASN A 158 -11.22 15.23 58.17
N PRO A 159 -11.01 15.06 56.84
CA PRO A 159 -12.11 14.88 55.91
C PRO A 159 -12.61 13.42 55.99
N PRO A 160 -13.87 13.13 55.61
CA PRO A 160 -14.36 11.75 55.56
C PRO A 160 -13.48 10.91 54.65
N ALA A 161 -13.08 9.73 55.15
CA ALA A 161 -12.20 8.80 54.45
C ALA A 161 -12.83 8.35 53.12
N GLN A 162 -12.39 8.95 52.02
CA GLN A 162 -12.61 8.37 50.70
C GLN A 162 -11.88 7.01 50.66
N PRO A 163 -12.50 5.94 50.16
CA PRO A 163 -11.81 4.67 50.01
C PRO A 163 -10.54 4.92 49.17
N PRO A 164 -9.37 4.42 49.59
CA PRO A 164 -8.13 4.68 48.87
C PRO A 164 -8.28 4.17 47.45
N SER A 165 -8.32 5.08 46.47
CA SER A 165 -8.29 4.70 45.07
C SER A 165 -6.94 4.05 44.82
N ASP A 166 -6.92 2.73 44.58
CA ASP A 166 -5.70 2.01 44.29
C ASP A 166 -4.98 2.70 43.10
N PRO A 167 -3.78 3.28 43.32
CA PRO A 167 -3.07 4.01 42.28
C PRO A 167 -2.71 3.12 41.09
N VAL A 168 -2.56 1.81 41.30
CA VAL A 168 -2.38 0.83 40.23
C VAL A 168 -3.65 0.71 39.40
N ARG A 169 -4.81 0.53 40.04
CA ARG A 169 -6.12 0.50 39.37
C ARG A 169 -6.37 1.77 38.54
N ARG A 170 -6.11 2.96 39.11
CA ARG A 170 -6.26 4.23 38.39
C ARG A 170 -5.35 4.29 37.15
N THR A 171 -4.10 3.85 37.28
CA THR A 171 -3.13 3.82 36.17
C THR A 171 -3.59 2.89 35.05
N LEU A 172 -4.01 1.67 35.40
CA LEU A 172 -4.51 0.70 34.44
C LEU A 172 -5.78 1.20 33.73
N LEU A 173 -6.71 1.82 34.47
CA LEU A 173 -7.91 2.43 33.87
C LEU A 173 -7.56 3.56 32.90
N THR A 174 -6.60 4.42 33.24
CA THR A 174 -6.16 5.49 32.32
C THR A 174 -5.49 4.95 31.07
N ALA A 175 -4.61 3.95 31.21
CA ALA A 175 -3.97 3.30 30.06
C ALA A 175 -5.01 2.61 29.18
N GLY A 176 -5.94 1.86 29.77
CA GLY A 176 -7.04 1.22 29.06
C GLY A 176 -7.94 2.22 28.33
N ALA A 177 -8.25 3.36 28.95
CA ALA A 177 -9.04 4.42 28.32
C ALA A 177 -8.33 5.02 27.09
N LEU A 178 -7.02 5.28 27.17
CA LEU A 178 -6.23 5.74 26.03
C LEU A 178 -6.20 4.71 24.89
N THR A 179 -5.98 3.45 25.23
CA THR A 179 -6.00 2.35 24.26
C THR A 179 -7.36 2.23 23.58
N ALA A 180 -8.45 2.26 24.34
CA ALA A 180 -9.81 2.21 23.82
C ALA A 180 -10.12 3.42 22.92
N ALA A 181 -9.75 4.63 23.34
CA ALA A 181 -9.93 5.84 22.55
C ALA A 181 -9.12 5.78 21.24
N GLY A 182 -7.86 5.34 21.31
CA GLY A 182 -7.02 5.13 20.13
C GLY A 182 -7.61 4.12 19.15
N GLY A 183 -8.10 2.99 19.66
CA GLY A 183 -8.82 1.99 18.87
C GLY A 183 -10.10 2.56 18.22
N GLY A 184 -10.86 3.37 18.96
CA GLY A 184 -12.05 4.05 18.45
C GLY A 184 -11.73 5.06 17.33
N LEU A 185 -10.67 5.86 17.48
CA LEU A 185 -10.21 6.79 16.45
C LEU A 185 -9.73 6.04 15.20
N ALA A 186 -8.98 4.95 15.37
CA ALA A 186 -8.55 4.11 14.26
C ALA A 186 -9.74 3.49 13.53
N TYR A 187 -10.72 2.96 14.26
CA TYR A 187 -11.96 2.41 13.70
C TYR A 187 -12.77 3.46 12.93
N LEU A 188 -12.91 4.66 13.48
CA LEU A 188 -13.56 5.77 12.78
C LEU A 188 -12.79 6.16 11.51
N GLY A 189 -11.46 6.23 11.57
CA GLY A 189 -10.60 6.47 10.41
C GLY A 189 -10.81 5.43 9.32
N MET A 190 -10.89 4.13 9.69
CA MET A 190 -11.21 3.06 8.73
C MET A 190 -12.60 3.23 8.12
N ARG A 191 -13.61 3.65 8.90
CA ARG A 191 -14.98 3.88 8.40
C ARG A 191 -15.05 5.08 7.44
N LEU A 192 -14.39 6.18 7.76
CA LEU A 192 -14.29 7.36 6.88
C LEU A 192 -13.51 7.02 5.61
N GLY A 193 -12.42 6.25 5.75
CA GLY A 193 -11.66 5.71 4.65
C GLY A 193 -12.49 4.78 3.76
N ALA A 194 -13.36 3.94 4.32
CA ALA A 194 -14.24 3.05 3.58
C ALA A 194 -15.40 3.80 2.88
N GLY A 195 -15.98 4.82 3.53
CA GLY A 195 -17.05 5.65 2.93
C GLY A 195 -16.57 6.50 1.75
N THR A 196 -15.29 6.88 1.76
CA THR A 196 -14.58 7.52 0.62
C THR A 196 -13.89 6.51 -0.29
N ALA A 197 -13.99 5.20 0.00
CA ALA A 197 -13.49 4.15 -0.87
C ALA A 197 -14.41 3.93 -2.08
N GLY A 198 -15.15 4.98 -2.47
CA GLY A 198 -16.10 5.05 -3.56
C GLY A 198 -15.49 4.46 -4.81
N SER A 199 -16.26 3.53 -5.36
CA SER A 199 -16.16 2.94 -6.67
C SER A 199 -15.49 3.88 -7.67
N ALA A 200 -14.60 3.32 -8.51
CA ALA A 200 -14.23 3.93 -9.78
C ALA A 200 -15.37 4.80 -10.30
N THR A 201 -15.13 6.12 -10.48
CA THR A 201 -16.14 7.04 -10.99
C THR A 201 -16.73 6.38 -12.24
N PRO A 202 -18.05 6.08 -12.26
CA PRO A 202 -18.61 5.32 -13.37
C PRO A 202 -18.39 6.10 -14.66
N PHE A 203 -17.62 5.54 -15.57
CA PHE A 203 -17.45 6.06 -16.93
C PHE A 203 -17.98 5.06 -17.93
N ALA A 204 -18.52 5.56 -19.04
CA ALA A 204 -18.96 4.71 -20.13
C ALA A 204 -17.73 4.19 -20.88
N LEU A 205 -17.62 2.87 -21.03
CA LEU A 205 -16.55 2.29 -21.82
C LEU A 205 -16.76 2.65 -23.30
N PRO A 206 -15.72 3.15 -23.99
CA PRO A 206 -15.79 3.36 -25.44
C PRO A 206 -16.00 2.01 -26.16
N ALA A 207 -16.70 2.04 -27.29
CA ALA A 207 -16.83 0.86 -28.13
C ALA A 207 -15.45 0.50 -28.74
N PRO A 208 -15.07 -0.78 -28.80
CA PRO A 208 -13.84 -1.18 -29.44
C PRO A 208 -13.92 -0.94 -30.95
N ALA A 209 -12.85 -0.38 -31.52
CA ALA A 209 -12.69 -0.22 -32.97
C ALA A 209 -12.62 -1.59 -33.68
N ARG A 210 -12.16 -2.62 -32.96
CA ARG A 210 -12.11 -4.01 -33.42
C ARG A 210 -12.65 -4.91 -32.29
N PRO A 211 -13.97 -5.18 -32.25
CA PRO A 211 -14.53 -6.11 -31.28
C PRO A 211 -14.06 -7.53 -31.56
N LEU A 212 -13.79 -8.30 -30.51
CA LEU A 212 -13.51 -9.72 -30.59
C LEU A 212 -14.81 -10.52 -30.37
N PRO A 213 -14.97 -11.70 -31.00
CA PRO A 213 -16.09 -12.59 -30.69
C PRO A 213 -16.05 -12.98 -29.20
N PRO A 214 -17.17 -13.34 -28.57
CA PRO A 214 -17.16 -13.84 -27.19
C PRO A 214 -16.18 -15.00 -27.01
N LEU A 215 -15.53 -15.07 -25.84
CA LEU A 215 -14.71 -16.23 -25.49
C LEU A 215 -15.56 -17.51 -25.57
N PRO A 216 -15.01 -18.63 -26.06
CA PRO A 216 -15.71 -19.91 -26.04
C PRO A 216 -16.17 -20.23 -24.62
N ALA A 217 -17.45 -20.49 -24.45
CA ALA A 217 -18.03 -20.91 -23.18
C ALA A 217 -18.24 -22.42 -23.17
N GLY A 218 -18.13 -23.03 -22.00
CA GLY A 218 -18.60 -24.40 -21.77
C GLY A 218 -17.56 -25.49 -21.95
N LEU A 219 -16.30 -25.19 -22.31
CA LEU A 219 -15.24 -26.22 -22.26
C LEU A 219 -15.08 -26.74 -20.82
N GLU A 220 -15.08 -25.81 -19.87
CA GLU A 220 -15.15 -26.06 -18.43
C GLU A 220 -16.41 -26.81 -17.97
N ALA A 221 -17.49 -26.77 -18.76
CA ALA A 221 -18.72 -27.51 -18.50
C ALA A 221 -18.71 -28.91 -19.14
N THR A 222 -17.84 -29.17 -20.12
CA THR A 222 -17.69 -30.50 -20.74
C THR A 222 -16.89 -31.47 -19.88
N VAL A 223 -15.90 -30.97 -19.13
CA VAL A 223 -15.06 -31.78 -18.25
C VAL A 223 -15.14 -31.20 -16.83
N PRO A 224 -15.83 -31.87 -15.89
CA PRO A 224 -15.92 -31.42 -14.51
C PRO A 224 -14.53 -31.17 -13.90
N GLY A 225 -14.30 -29.96 -13.40
CA GLY A 225 -13.03 -29.57 -12.77
C GLY A 225 -12.00 -28.90 -13.69
N LEU A 226 -12.26 -28.82 -15.00
CA LEU A 226 -11.42 -28.07 -15.94
C LEU A 226 -11.53 -26.56 -15.68
N SER A 227 -10.40 -25.85 -15.74
CA SER A 227 -10.40 -24.40 -15.53
C SER A 227 -11.10 -23.68 -16.68
N ALA A 228 -11.87 -22.64 -16.35
CA ALA A 228 -12.44 -21.76 -17.35
C ALA A 228 -11.34 -20.99 -18.10
N LEU A 229 -11.55 -20.76 -19.40
CA LEU A 229 -10.67 -19.92 -20.23
C LEU A 229 -10.60 -18.47 -19.73
N ARG A 230 -11.69 -18.00 -19.11
CA ARG A 230 -11.80 -16.68 -18.49
C ARG A 230 -11.74 -16.82 -16.97
N THR A 231 -10.83 -16.08 -16.36
CA THR A 231 -10.78 -15.84 -14.92
C THR A 231 -11.71 -14.68 -14.56
N PRO A 232 -12.73 -14.88 -13.71
CA PRO A 232 -13.57 -13.79 -13.21
C PRO A 232 -12.72 -12.69 -12.55
N VAL A 233 -13.11 -11.42 -12.69
CA VAL A 233 -12.36 -10.27 -12.12
C VAL A 233 -12.11 -10.40 -10.61
N ALA A 234 -13.07 -10.97 -9.88
CA ALA A 234 -12.97 -11.20 -8.44
C ALA A 234 -11.91 -12.26 -8.06
N ASP A 235 -11.67 -13.22 -8.96
CA ASP A 235 -10.72 -14.32 -8.77
C ASP A 235 -9.38 -14.05 -9.47
N PHE A 236 -9.28 -12.97 -10.23
CA PHE A 236 -8.04 -12.58 -10.91
C PHE A 236 -6.98 -12.23 -9.88
N TYR A 237 -5.83 -12.91 -9.94
CA TYR A 237 -4.79 -12.79 -8.93
C TYR A 237 -4.30 -11.33 -8.73
N ARG A 238 -3.95 -10.98 -7.50
CA ARG A 238 -3.38 -9.67 -7.15
C ARG A 238 -1.97 -9.82 -6.60
N VAL A 239 -1.00 -9.31 -7.35
CA VAL A 239 0.39 -9.14 -6.91
C VAL A 239 0.79 -7.67 -7.09
N ASP A 240 1.24 -7.04 -6.00
CA ASP A 240 1.80 -5.68 -5.94
C ASP A 240 2.51 -5.46 -4.60
N THR A 241 3.33 -4.42 -4.49
CA THR A 241 4.00 -4.00 -3.25
C THR A 241 3.17 -3.03 -2.41
N ALA A 242 2.03 -2.56 -2.93
CA ALA A 242 1.21 -1.56 -2.26
C ALA A 242 0.54 -2.12 -1.00
N LEU A 243 0.75 -1.45 0.14
CA LEU A 243 0.05 -1.77 1.40
C LEU A 243 -1.35 -1.16 1.44
N LEU A 244 -1.53 0.00 0.82
CA LEU A 244 -2.80 0.65 0.56
C LEU A 244 -2.88 0.91 -0.93
N LEU A 245 -4.01 0.55 -1.55
CA LEU A 245 -4.22 0.78 -2.97
C LEU A 245 -4.35 2.29 -3.23
N PRO A 246 -3.71 2.81 -4.29
CA PRO A 246 -3.92 4.18 -4.74
C PRO A 246 -5.40 4.49 -4.95
N ARG A 247 -5.77 5.73 -4.62
CA ARG A 247 -7.06 6.31 -4.96
C ARG A 247 -6.82 7.36 -6.01
N ILE A 248 -7.28 7.10 -7.23
CA ILE A 248 -7.08 7.97 -8.37
C ILE A 248 -8.47 8.34 -8.86
N ASP A 249 -8.75 9.64 -8.92
CA ASP A 249 -9.89 10.14 -9.69
C ASP A 249 -9.50 10.17 -11.16
N ALA A 250 -10.35 9.62 -12.02
CA ALA A 250 -10.10 9.61 -13.45
C ALA A 250 -10.08 11.03 -14.05
N ALA A 251 -10.84 11.97 -13.47
CA ALA A 251 -10.85 13.36 -13.92
C ALA A 251 -9.49 14.07 -13.72
N ASP A 252 -8.78 13.71 -12.66
CA ASP A 252 -7.47 14.28 -12.30
C ASP A 252 -6.30 13.48 -12.88
N TRP A 253 -6.56 12.28 -13.40
CA TRP A 253 -5.53 11.41 -13.93
C TRP A 253 -4.86 12.01 -15.18
N ARG A 254 -3.54 11.91 -15.23
CA ARG A 254 -2.70 12.33 -16.36
C ARG A 254 -1.65 11.26 -16.64
N LEU A 255 -1.37 11.01 -17.92
CA LEU A 255 -0.25 10.21 -18.38
C LEU A 255 0.80 11.09 -19.04
N ARG A 256 1.99 11.15 -18.46
CA ARG A 256 3.13 11.87 -19.02
C ARG A 256 4.02 10.93 -19.82
N ILE A 257 4.42 11.36 -21.02
CA ILE A 257 5.34 10.61 -21.88
C ILE A 257 6.51 11.54 -22.22
N ASP A 258 7.71 11.13 -21.84
CA ASP A 258 8.93 11.95 -21.92
C ASP A 258 10.21 11.12 -22.05
N GLY A 259 11.37 11.78 -21.89
CA GLY A 259 12.68 11.17 -22.02
C GLY A 259 13.18 11.28 -23.45
N ASP A 260 13.65 10.18 -24.01
CA ASP A 260 14.18 10.13 -25.36
C ASP A 260 13.07 10.02 -26.43
N VAL A 261 12.33 11.11 -26.54
CA VAL A 261 11.21 11.28 -27.46
C VAL A 261 11.32 12.60 -28.22
N ASP A 262 10.68 12.69 -29.38
CA ASP A 262 10.62 13.92 -30.17
C ASP A 262 9.80 15.01 -29.50
N ARG A 263 8.71 14.64 -28.81
CA ARG A 263 7.85 15.57 -28.07
C ARG A 263 7.39 14.98 -26.76
N HIS A 264 7.57 15.75 -25.68
CA HIS A 264 6.93 15.43 -24.41
C HIS A 264 5.42 15.67 -24.55
N ILE A 265 4.62 14.66 -24.20
CA ILE A 265 3.15 14.76 -24.25
C ILE A 265 2.56 14.41 -22.90
N GLU A 266 1.42 15.01 -22.60
CA GLU A 266 0.59 14.68 -21.45
C GLU A 266 -0.82 14.39 -21.96
N LEU A 267 -1.37 13.24 -21.57
CA LEU A 267 -2.72 12.82 -21.94
C LEU A 267 -3.61 12.85 -20.69
N THR A 268 -4.79 13.46 -20.82
CA THR A 268 -5.88 13.28 -19.86
C THR A 268 -6.53 11.91 -20.03
N PHE A 269 -7.38 11.52 -19.09
CA PHE A 269 -8.14 10.28 -19.23
C PHE A 269 -9.09 10.33 -20.43
N ASP A 270 -9.74 11.48 -20.66
CA ASP A 270 -10.62 11.69 -21.81
C ASP A 270 -9.85 11.63 -23.13
N ASP A 271 -8.63 12.19 -23.19
CA ASP A 271 -7.77 12.07 -24.38
C ASP A 271 -7.46 10.61 -24.71
N LEU A 272 -7.24 9.78 -23.68
CA LEU A 272 -7.00 8.34 -23.86
C LEU A 272 -8.28 7.64 -24.32
N LEU A 273 -9.44 7.94 -23.73
CA LEU A 273 -10.73 7.35 -24.10
C LEU A 273 -11.16 7.72 -25.53
N ALA A 274 -10.70 8.86 -26.04
CA ALA A 274 -10.94 9.30 -27.42
C ALA A 274 -10.08 8.57 -28.47
N MET A 275 -9.02 7.86 -28.05
CA MET A 275 -8.19 7.08 -28.98
C MET A 275 -8.88 5.76 -29.38
N PRO A 276 -8.51 5.17 -30.54
CA PRO A 276 -9.07 3.88 -30.97
C PRO A 276 -8.81 2.77 -29.94
N MET A 277 -9.90 2.25 -29.35
CA MET A 277 -9.85 1.14 -28.40
C MET A 277 -9.81 -0.20 -29.11
N VAL A 278 -9.09 -1.16 -28.55
CA VAL A 278 -9.03 -2.54 -29.03
C VAL A 278 -9.33 -3.52 -27.89
N GLU A 279 -9.97 -4.63 -28.24
CA GLU A 279 -10.09 -5.78 -27.35
C GLU A 279 -8.91 -6.73 -27.56
N ALA A 280 -8.41 -7.30 -26.48
CA ALA A 280 -7.43 -8.38 -26.53
C ALA A 280 -7.66 -9.37 -25.37
N ASP A 281 -7.71 -10.66 -25.70
CA ASP A 281 -7.73 -11.73 -24.70
C ASP A 281 -6.28 -12.02 -24.27
N ILE A 282 -5.92 -11.60 -23.05
CA ILE A 282 -4.53 -11.66 -22.56
C ILE A 282 -4.48 -12.41 -21.23
N THR A 283 -3.59 -13.40 -21.18
CA THR A 283 -3.19 -14.08 -19.95
C THR A 283 -2.04 -13.34 -19.28
N LEU A 284 -2.23 -12.89 -18.04
CA LEU A 284 -1.16 -12.39 -17.20
C LEU A 284 -0.61 -13.54 -16.34
N ASN A 285 0.71 -13.61 -16.25
CA ASN A 285 1.41 -14.59 -15.42
C ASN A 285 2.43 -13.89 -14.52
N CYS A 286 2.45 -14.25 -13.24
CA CYS A 286 3.47 -13.80 -12.32
C CYS A 286 4.73 -14.67 -12.46
N VAL A 287 5.90 -14.05 -12.36
CA VAL A 287 7.18 -14.78 -12.29
C VAL A 287 7.27 -15.70 -11.07
N SER A 288 6.57 -15.37 -9.98
CA SER A 288 6.47 -16.18 -8.77
C SER A 288 5.43 -17.30 -8.89
N ASN A 289 4.76 -17.45 -10.04
CA ASN A 289 3.79 -18.51 -10.22
C ASN A 289 4.52 -19.85 -10.40
N PRO A 290 4.35 -20.83 -9.49
CA PRO A 290 4.83 -22.18 -9.75
C PRO A 290 4.01 -22.80 -10.90
N VAL A 291 4.55 -23.86 -11.51
CA VAL A 291 3.78 -24.64 -12.49
C VAL A 291 2.52 -25.17 -11.81
N GLY A 292 1.35 -24.84 -12.36
CA GLY A 292 0.06 -25.18 -11.77
C GLY A 292 -0.45 -24.23 -10.69
N GLY A 293 0.28 -23.16 -10.36
CA GLY A 293 -0.08 -22.20 -9.31
C GLY A 293 -1.23 -21.26 -9.69
N GLU A 294 -1.59 -20.40 -8.72
CA GLU A 294 -2.73 -19.49 -8.78
C GLU A 294 -2.37 -18.08 -9.29
N TYR A 295 -1.10 -17.76 -9.49
CA TYR A 295 -0.66 -16.42 -9.92
C TYR A 295 -0.64 -16.29 -11.44
N ILE A 296 -1.71 -16.77 -12.08
CA ILE A 296 -1.97 -16.69 -13.51
C ILE A 296 -3.47 -16.47 -13.72
N GLY A 297 -3.84 -15.61 -14.67
CA GLY A 297 -5.24 -15.32 -14.97
C GLY A 297 -5.40 -14.81 -16.40
N SER A 298 -6.50 -15.18 -17.04
CA SER A 298 -6.80 -14.80 -18.42
C SER A 298 -8.16 -14.12 -18.51
N THR A 299 -8.22 -13.00 -19.21
CA THR A 299 -9.48 -12.29 -19.42
C THR A 299 -9.37 -11.38 -20.65
N ARG A 300 -10.51 -10.83 -21.06
CA ARG A 300 -10.55 -9.80 -22.10
C ARG A 300 -10.17 -8.45 -21.52
N TRP A 301 -9.28 -7.75 -22.20
CA TRP A 301 -8.89 -6.38 -21.88
C TRP A 301 -9.40 -5.43 -22.95
N LEU A 302 -9.73 -4.20 -22.55
CA LEU A 302 -10.07 -3.10 -23.44
C LEU A 302 -9.11 -1.94 -23.18
N GLY A 303 -8.45 -1.46 -24.22
CA GLY A 303 -7.46 -0.39 -24.11
C GLY A 303 -6.97 0.15 -25.43
N VAL A 304 -6.07 1.13 -25.35
CA VAL A 304 -5.37 1.70 -26.50
C VAL A 304 -4.07 0.94 -26.71
N LEU A 305 -3.68 0.68 -27.96
CA LEU A 305 -2.37 0.08 -28.25
C LEU A 305 -1.25 1.00 -27.76
N THR A 306 -0.34 0.47 -26.94
CA THR A 306 0.77 1.25 -26.38
C THR A 306 1.64 1.84 -27.48
N ARG A 307 1.83 1.10 -28.59
CA ARG A 307 2.57 1.58 -29.77
C ARG A 307 2.01 2.86 -30.36
N ASP A 308 0.69 3.03 -30.39
CA ASP A 308 0.04 4.21 -30.97
C ASP A 308 0.23 5.44 -30.04
N VAL A 309 0.21 5.21 -28.73
CA VAL A 309 0.47 6.25 -27.73
C VAL A 309 1.94 6.69 -27.79
N LEU A 310 2.89 5.75 -27.87
CA LEU A 310 4.32 6.05 -28.01
C LEU A 310 4.65 6.73 -29.33
N ALA A 311 3.99 6.35 -30.43
CA ALA A 311 4.17 6.98 -31.73
C ALA A 311 3.79 8.48 -31.73
N ARG A 312 2.79 8.90 -30.93
CA ARG A 312 2.44 10.33 -30.79
C ARG A 312 3.57 11.17 -30.19
N ALA A 313 4.33 10.59 -29.26
CA ALA A 313 5.50 11.22 -28.64
C ALA A 313 6.75 11.15 -29.54
N GLY A 314 6.84 10.17 -30.43
CA GLY A 314 7.99 9.94 -31.30
C GLY A 314 9.19 9.38 -30.51
N VAL A 315 9.05 8.17 -29.96
CA VAL A 315 10.15 7.48 -29.26
C VAL A 315 11.33 7.29 -30.23
N ARG A 316 12.52 7.76 -29.83
CA ARG A 316 13.71 7.67 -30.68
C ARG A 316 14.32 6.27 -30.66
N ALA A 317 15.06 5.94 -31.72
CA ALA A 317 15.72 4.64 -31.88
C ALA A 317 16.81 4.36 -30.83
N THR A 318 17.28 5.38 -30.13
CA THR A 318 18.26 5.27 -29.04
C THR A 318 17.65 4.74 -27.74
N ALA A 319 16.33 4.80 -27.55
CA ALA A 319 15.66 4.20 -26.40
C ALA A 319 15.51 2.68 -26.58
N ASP A 320 15.98 1.89 -25.59
CA ASP A 320 15.82 0.42 -25.57
C ASP A 320 14.81 -0.05 -24.50
N GLN A 321 14.37 0.86 -23.61
CA GLN A 321 13.30 0.62 -22.65
C GLN A 321 12.32 1.80 -22.54
N ILE A 322 11.09 1.48 -22.15
CA ILE A 322 10.16 2.43 -21.56
C ILE A 322 10.11 2.15 -20.06
N LEU A 323 10.58 3.12 -19.27
CA LEU A 323 10.43 3.12 -17.83
C LEU A 323 9.04 3.64 -17.48
N SER A 324 8.16 2.73 -17.10
CA SER A 324 6.82 3.05 -16.66
C SER A 324 6.78 3.32 -15.15
N THR A 325 6.06 4.36 -14.75
CA THR A 325 5.91 4.76 -13.34
C THR A 325 4.45 4.69 -12.93
N SER A 326 4.21 4.07 -11.79
CA SER A 326 2.93 4.01 -11.11
C SER A 326 2.72 5.23 -10.21
N GLN A 327 1.46 5.55 -9.88
CA GLN A 327 1.09 6.59 -8.91
C GLN A 327 1.74 6.38 -7.53
N ASP A 328 1.95 5.12 -7.11
CA ASP A 328 2.64 4.79 -5.85
C ASP A 328 4.17 4.83 -5.96
N GLY A 329 4.69 5.17 -7.15
CA GLY A 329 6.09 5.24 -7.54
C GLY A 329 6.77 3.91 -7.81
N MET A 330 6.03 2.79 -7.90
CA MET A 330 6.56 1.58 -8.51
C MET A 330 7.04 1.88 -9.93
N THR A 331 8.27 1.48 -10.24
CA THR A 331 8.83 1.56 -11.58
C THR A 331 9.02 0.18 -12.19
N ILE A 332 8.60 0.04 -13.45
CA ILE A 332 8.75 -1.17 -14.24
C ILE A 332 9.35 -0.77 -15.59
N SER A 333 10.43 -1.45 -15.99
CA SER A 333 11.08 -1.28 -17.28
C SER A 333 10.53 -2.31 -18.25
N THR A 334 10.07 -1.88 -19.42
CA THR A 334 9.65 -2.77 -20.50
C THR A 334 10.46 -2.49 -21.75
N PRO A 335 10.93 -3.52 -22.49
CA PRO A 335 11.62 -3.30 -23.76
C PRO A 335 10.75 -2.53 -24.75
N VAL A 336 11.31 -1.52 -25.43
CA VAL A 336 10.55 -0.73 -26.43
C VAL A 336 9.94 -1.66 -27.49
N ALA A 337 10.72 -2.62 -27.99
CA ALA A 337 10.27 -3.58 -28.99
C ALA A 337 9.02 -4.39 -28.55
N ALA A 338 8.95 -4.79 -27.27
CA ALA A 338 7.79 -5.54 -26.77
C ALA A 338 6.52 -4.67 -26.63
N LEU A 339 6.66 -3.34 -26.58
CA LEU A 339 5.54 -2.40 -26.56
C LEU A 339 5.09 -1.99 -27.96
N THR A 340 5.95 -2.17 -28.97
CA THR A 340 5.71 -1.70 -30.35
C THR A 340 5.48 -2.80 -31.37
N ASP A 341 5.83 -4.05 -31.06
CA ASP A 341 5.61 -5.20 -31.95
C ASP A 341 4.12 -5.64 -32.03
N GLU A 342 3.88 -6.71 -32.79
CA GLU A 342 2.54 -7.21 -33.08
C GLU A 342 1.88 -7.98 -31.92
N ARG A 343 2.54 -8.12 -30.76
CA ARG A 343 1.95 -8.78 -29.60
C ARG A 343 0.78 -7.98 -28.99
N GLY A 344 0.66 -6.70 -29.33
CA GLY A 344 -0.47 -5.87 -28.96
C GLY A 344 -0.49 -5.45 -27.49
N ALA A 345 0.61 -4.85 -27.01
CA ALA A 345 0.64 -4.23 -25.69
C ALA A 345 -0.42 -3.14 -25.56
N LEU A 346 -1.11 -3.09 -24.41
CA LEU A 346 -2.22 -2.17 -24.16
C LEU A 346 -1.95 -1.23 -22.99
N LEU A 347 -2.42 0.01 -23.14
CA LEU A 347 -2.86 0.83 -22.02
C LEU A 347 -4.34 0.55 -21.79
N ALA A 348 -4.62 -0.39 -20.88
CA ALA A 348 -5.95 -0.90 -20.60
C ALA A 348 -6.71 0.00 -19.63
N VAL A 349 -8.01 0.20 -19.91
CA VAL A 349 -8.97 0.96 -19.08
C VAL A 349 -10.11 0.07 -18.55
N ALA A 350 -10.28 -1.11 -19.14
CA ALA A 350 -11.27 -2.08 -18.75
C ALA A 350 -10.70 -3.50 -18.79
N MET A 351 -11.25 -4.34 -17.92
CA MET A 351 -11.09 -5.78 -17.98
C MET A 351 -12.48 -6.39 -17.90
N ASP A 352 -12.73 -7.37 -18.75
CA ASP A 352 -13.94 -8.18 -18.71
C ASP A 352 -15.25 -7.39 -18.85
N GLY A 353 -15.24 -6.42 -19.79
CA GLY A 353 -16.39 -5.56 -20.08
C GLY A 353 -16.72 -4.55 -18.98
N LYS A 354 -15.87 -4.40 -17.96
CA LYS A 354 -16.05 -3.45 -16.86
C LYS A 354 -14.81 -2.57 -16.70
N PRO A 355 -14.98 -1.32 -16.24
CA PRO A 355 -13.86 -0.52 -15.78
C PRO A 355 -12.93 -1.31 -14.87
N LEU A 356 -11.62 -1.05 -14.95
CA LEU A 356 -10.66 -1.66 -14.04
C LEU A 356 -11.09 -1.43 -12.58
N THR A 357 -10.86 -2.42 -11.74
CA THR A 357 -10.94 -2.22 -10.28
C THR A 357 -9.68 -1.51 -9.80
N ARG A 358 -9.72 -0.95 -8.58
CA ARG A 358 -8.52 -0.35 -7.98
C ARG A 358 -7.40 -1.38 -7.83
N GLU A 359 -7.74 -2.59 -7.43
CA GLU A 359 -6.84 -3.73 -7.26
C GLU A 359 -6.08 -4.04 -8.56
N HIS A 360 -6.76 -3.86 -9.70
CA HIS A 360 -6.27 -4.20 -11.03
C HIS A 360 -5.77 -3.00 -11.83
N GLY A 361 -5.64 -1.82 -11.21
CA GLY A 361 -4.91 -0.69 -11.79
C GLY A 361 -5.76 0.45 -12.33
N TYR A 362 -7.01 0.61 -11.87
CA TYR A 362 -7.84 1.77 -12.22
C TYR A 362 -7.10 3.12 -12.04
N PRO A 363 -7.27 4.09 -12.95
CA PRO A 363 -8.10 4.03 -14.17
C PRO A 363 -7.38 3.39 -15.36
N VAL A 364 -6.05 3.37 -15.36
CA VAL A 364 -5.23 2.88 -16.47
C VAL A 364 -4.09 2.00 -15.97
N ARG A 365 -3.92 0.84 -16.61
CA ARG A 365 -2.75 -0.02 -16.44
C ARG A 365 -2.09 -0.33 -17.78
N MET A 366 -0.82 -0.67 -17.75
CA MET A 366 -0.15 -1.34 -18.87
C MET A 366 -0.38 -2.86 -18.79
N VAL A 367 -0.55 -3.49 -19.95
CA VAL A 367 -0.66 -4.94 -20.13
C VAL A 367 0.12 -5.33 -21.39
N THR A 368 1.28 -5.95 -21.21
CA THR A 368 2.16 -6.38 -22.31
C THR A 368 2.18 -7.90 -22.41
N PRO A 369 1.58 -8.50 -23.45
CA PRO A 369 1.58 -9.95 -23.66
C PRO A 369 2.99 -10.56 -23.71
N GLY A 370 3.08 -11.84 -23.31
CA GLY A 370 4.33 -12.61 -23.39
C GLY A 370 5.42 -12.25 -22.37
N LEU A 371 5.23 -11.23 -21.54
CA LEU A 371 6.16 -10.85 -20.48
C LEU A 371 5.58 -11.13 -19.09
N TYR A 372 6.43 -11.50 -18.13
CA TYR A 372 6.00 -11.59 -16.74
C TYR A 372 5.54 -10.21 -16.22
N GLY A 373 4.57 -10.21 -15.31
CA GLY A 373 3.94 -8.97 -14.85
C GLY A 373 4.90 -7.91 -14.28
N TYR A 374 6.07 -8.31 -13.74
CA TYR A 374 7.06 -7.37 -13.20
C TYR A 374 7.85 -6.59 -14.27
N VAL A 375 7.77 -7.02 -15.54
CA VAL A 375 8.35 -6.35 -16.71
C VAL A 375 7.27 -5.71 -17.58
N GLY A 376 6.08 -6.32 -17.68
CA GLY A 376 5.07 -5.92 -18.67
C GLY A 376 3.75 -5.35 -18.16
N ALA A 377 3.53 -5.18 -16.84
CA ALA A 377 2.16 -5.01 -16.33
C ALA A 377 1.99 -3.94 -15.22
N THR A 378 2.45 -2.72 -15.46
CA THR A 378 2.35 -1.58 -14.52
C THR A 378 0.93 -1.16 -14.23
N LYS A 379 0.53 -1.20 -12.95
CA LYS A 379 -0.77 -0.71 -12.48
C LYS A 379 -0.71 0.77 -12.13
N TRP A 380 -1.86 1.46 -12.16
CA TRP A 380 -1.99 2.86 -11.75
C TRP A 380 -1.01 3.76 -12.50
N LEU A 381 -0.92 3.58 -13.81
CA LEU A 381 0.12 4.15 -14.65
C LEU A 381 0.00 5.68 -14.72
N THR A 382 1.10 6.42 -14.53
CA THR A 382 1.12 7.89 -14.60
C THR A 382 2.23 8.45 -15.49
N ARG A 383 3.27 7.66 -15.79
CA ARG A 383 4.36 8.09 -16.67
C ARG A 383 4.95 6.96 -17.49
N LEU A 384 5.38 7.28 -18.71
CA LEU A 384 6.19 6.45 -19.60
C LEU A 384 7.42 7.26 -20.03
N THR A 385 8.60 6.91 -19.54
CA THR A 385 9.86 7.59 -19.89
C THR A 385 10.65 6.71 -20.85
N ALA A 386 10.85 7.17 -22.09
CA ALA A 386 11.76 6.52 -23.04
C ALA A 386 13.20 6.74 -22.60
N THR A 387 13.96 5.66 -22.43
CA THR A 387 15.34 5.70 -21.91
C THR A 387 16.09 4.42 -22.30
N THR A 388 17.30 4.23 -21.76
CA THR A 388 18.10 3.01 -21.96
C THR A 388 18.29 2.22 -20.67
N TYR A 389 18.43 0.90 -20.74
CA TYR A 389 18.79 0.02 -19.60
C TYR A 389 20.15 0.40 -18.98
N ALA A 390 21.02 1.05 -19.75
CA ALA A 390 22.27 1.60 -19.27
C ALA A 390 22.07 2.86 -18.41
N ALA A 391 21.09 3.71 -18.75
CA ALA A 391 20.86 4.99 -18.06
C ALA A 391 19.99 4.84 -16.80
N GLU A 392 18.94 4.01 -16.86
CA GLU A 392 17.93 3.93 -15.81
C GLU A 392 17.61 2.49 -15.43
N LYS A 393 17.31 2.25 -14.15
CA LYS A 393 16.93 0.93 -13.64
C LYS A 393 15.59 0.97 -12.93
N ALA A 394 14.72 0.02 -13.28
CA ALA A 394 13.45 -0.18 -12.60
C ALA A 394 13.61 -0.83 -11.22
N TYR A 395 12.54 -0.82 -10.44
CA TYR A 395 12.50 -1.37 -9.08
C TYR A 395 13.03 -2.82 -9.01
N TRP A 396 12.62 -3.69 -9.94
CA TRP A 396 13.07 -5.08 -9.93
C TRP A 396 14.49 -5.25 -10.49
N SER A 397 14.88 -4.46 -11.49
CA SER A 397 16.22 -4.50 -12.09
C SER A 397 17.32 -4.09 -11.10
N THR A 398 17.05 -3.09 -10.25
CA THR A 398 17.98 -2.73 -9.14
C THR A 398 18.16 -3.85 -8.10
N ARG A 399 17.26 -4.83 -8.07
CA ARG A 399 17.28 -6.01 -7.19
C ARG A 399 17.77 -7.28 -7.90
N GLY A 400 18.37 -7.12 -9.09
CA GLY A 400 18.98 -8.22 -9.86
C GLY A 400 17.98 -9.11 -10.59
N TRP A 401 16.77 -8.65 -10.83
CA TRP A 401 15.81 -9.36 -11.68
C TRP A 401 16.10 -9.09 -13.16
N ALA A 402 15.77 -10.05 -14.03
CA ALA A 402 15.99 -9.92 -15.47
C ALA A 402 15.11 -8.83 -16.09
N GLU A 403 15.64 -8.09 -17.05
CA GLU A 403 14.98 -6.93 -17.67
C GLU A 403 14.00 -7.30 -18.80
N GLN A 404 14.21 -8.42 -19.48
CA GLN A 404 13.38 -8.86 -20.62
C GLN A 404 12.26 -9.82 -20.17
N ALA A 405 12.59 -10.80 -19.33
CA ALA A 405 11.67 -11.70 -18.61
C ALA A 405 10.42 -12.19 -19.38
N GLU A 406 10.66 -12.85 -20.51
CA GLU A 406 9.61 -13.54 -21.26
C GLU A 406 9.00 -14.69 -20.45
N VAL A 407 7.68 -14.86 -20.58
CA VAL A 407 6.96 -15.97 -19.95
C VAL A 407 7.44 -17.28 -20.58
N LYS A 408 7.91 -18.20 -19.73
CA LYS A 408 8.35 -19.52 -20.17
C LYS A 408 7.16 -20.41 -20.47
N THR A 409 7.30 -21.28 -21.46
CA THR A 409 6.29 -22.31 -21.76
C THR A 409 6.03 -23.16 -20.52
N ALA A 410 4.75 -23.28 -20.16
CA ALA A 410 4.29 -24.08 -19.02
C ALA A 410 2.95 -24.72 -19.37
N ALA A 411 2.69 -25.86 -18.74
CA ALA A 411 1.41 -26.56 -18.82
C ALA A 411 1.08 -27.16 -17.44
N ARG A 412 -0.20 -27.40 -17.20
CA ARG A 412 -0.68 -28.13 -16.02
C ARG A 412 -1.78 -29.10 -16.43
N ILE A 413 -2.00 -30.10 -15.59
CA ILE A 413 -3.13 -31.02 -15.70
C ILE A 413 -4.18 -30.54 -14.69
N ASP A 414 -5.33 -30.09 -15.17
CA ASP A 414 -6.44 -29.66 -14.31
C ASP A 414 -7.23 -30.84 -13.75
N VAL A 415 -7.43 -31.85 -14.60
CA VAL A 415 -8.21 -33.07 -14.30
C VAL A 415 -7.49 -34.29 -14.90
N PRO A 416 -7.28 -35.38 -14.14
CA PRO A 416 -7.59 -35.50 -12.71
C PRO A 416 -6.65 -34.66 -11.84
N ARG A 417 -7.15 -34.25 -10.67
CA ARG A 417 -6.33 -33.57 -9.66
C ARG A 417 -5.39 -34.56 -8.99
N ARG A 418 -4.31 -34.03 -8.41
CA ARG A 418 -3.35 -34.84 -7.64
C ARG A 418 -4.08 -35.57 -6.50
N GLY A 419 -4.03 -36.90 -6.52
CA GLY A 419 -4.65 -37.76 -5.50
C GLY A 419 -6.12 -38.09 -5.77
N GLU A 420 -6.68 -37.65 -6.90
CA GLU A 420 -8.03 -38.03 -7.31
C GLU A 420 -8.08 -39.50 -7.71
N THR A 421 -9.07 -40.23 -7.19
CA THR A 421 -9.35 -41.61 -7.62
C THR A 421 -10.26 -41.55 -8.82
N VAL A 422 -9.77 -42.05 -9.96
CA VAL A 422 -10.55 -42.12 -11.20
C VAL A 422 -11.13 -43.52 -11.37
N PRO A 423 -12.33 -43.67 -11.96
CA PRO A 423 -12.87 -44.97 -12.33
C PRO A 423 -11.92 -45.74 -13.26
N GLU A 424 -11.98 -47.07 -13.22
CA GLU A 424 -11.32 -47.91 -14.23
C GLU A 424 -12.10 -47.84 -15.55
N GLY A 425 -11.38 -47.69 -16.66
CA GLY A 425 -11.96 -47.49 -17.99
C GLY A 425 -12.24 -46.03 -18.31
#